data_AF-A0A257I0T0-F1
#
_entry.id   AF-A0A257I0T0-F1
#
_cell.length_a   1.000
_cell.length_b   1.000
_cell.length_c   1.000
_cell.angle_alpha   90.00
_cell.angle_beta   90.00
_cell.angle_gamma   90.00
#
_symmetry.space_group_name_H-M   'P 1'
#
loop_
_entity.id
_entity.type
_entity.pdbx_description
1 polymer ?
#
loop_
_entity_poly.entity_id
_entity_poly.type
_entity_poly.pdbx_seq_one_letter_code
_entity_poly.pdbx_strand_id
1 'polypeptide(L)'
;MKKILFCCLAMVLAFACKHEIPFTVEVPTNLVYAPSISSIIKGAAGNSVKPSIEDGGGTISFSITSGVINGISIDNTTGVISWNNTVAVGNYSISVTATNEAGSTATTYQLIINNTATAPLDLVYSPPSSTMVVGTAGNSAIPSLNNGGATCSFSITGTVPAGISINSTTGVISWNNTVAVGVYNLNIQASNSVGKTSAVYSLTITNAATVLAPSSFLYNPANSSMVQGTIGNSATPTINAGLGTITYSFAVTPANGISINSATGIISWNANLAVGLYSLTVKATNSAGIINTSYTLNITTATSNGQVCFSSEVLPLFQSYCAQSGCHNSVSRKEGVITDSYANIMKGISANKPNSSKYYTVITNGSMPPNGSAKLSTVQVEIIKKWINEGAKNTTCASAVCDSTQITYNNGLSQLFATNCNGCHGVAPGAGNVVLSDYASAKAAGINMKTNFLSAINFTATTASKNMPPSGKMSSCQVAQVTKWINNGCPQ
;
A
#
# COMPACT_ATOMS: atom_id res chain seq x y z
N MET A 1 53.90 -18.66 13.21
CA MET A 1 55.01 -17.83 13.73
C MET A 1 54.60 -17.28 15.10
N LYS A 2 55.07 -17.94 16.17
CA LYS A 2 55.06 -17.47 17.56
C LYS A 2 56.50 -17.04 17.88
N LYS A 3 56.72 -15.90 18.55
CA LYS A 3 57.85 -15.56 19.45
C LYS A 3 57.69 -14.10 19.91
N ILE A 4 57.28 -13.84 21.16
CA ILE A 4 58.11 -13.60 22.36
C ILE A 4 58.85 -12.24 22.33
N LEU A 5 58.44 -11.30 23.19
CA LEU A 5 59.31 -10.33 23.87
C LEU A 5 58.56 -9.80 25.11
N PHE A 6 58.82 -10.34 26.31
CA PHE A 6 59.81 -9.96 27.33
C PHE A 6 59.40 -8.79 28.26
N CYS A 7 59.60 -9.06 29.54
CA CYS A 7 59.14 -8.40 30.76
C CYS A 7 59.82 -7.05 31.10
N CYS A 8 59.22 -6.40 32.11
CA CYS A 8 59.81 -5.54 33.16
C CYS A 8 59.88 -4.01 32.95
N LEU A 9 58.85 -3.36 33.53
CA LEU A 9 58.90 -2.27 34.52
C LEU A 9 60.28 -1.68 34.88
N ALA A 10 60.51 -0.40 34.54
CA ALA A 10 61.16 0.59 35.41
C ALA A 10 61.09 2.01 34.80
N MET A 11 60.47 2.92 35.55
CA MET A 11 60.84 4.34 35.68
C MET A 11 60.81 5.23 34.42
N VAL A 12 59.73 6.00 34.27
CA VAL A 12 59.79 7.32 33.62
C VAL A 12 59.21 8.33 34.59
N LEU A 13 60.11 9.04 35.27
CA LEU A 13 59.84 10.29 35.98
C LEU A 13 59.83 11.43 34.95
N ALA A 14 58.84 12.31 35.09
CA ALA A 14 58.82 13.72 34.66
C ALA A 14 59.03 14.02 33.16
N PHE A 15 57.92 14.32 32.46
CA PHE A 15 57.68 15.62 31.81
C PHE A 15 56.24 15.60 31.27
N ALA A 16 55.27 15.89 32.15
CA ALA A 16 53.96 16.31 31.70
C ALA A 16 54.11 17.74 31.14
N CYS A 17 54.31 17.87 29.84
CA CYS A 17 54.04 19.15 29.18
C CYS A 17 52.53 19.40 29.32
N LYS A 18 52.16 20.24 30.29
CA LYS A 18 51.00 21.13 30.16
C LYS A 18 51.18 21.93 28.86
N HIS A 19 50.66 21.41 27.77
CA HIS A 19 50.26 22.27 26.65
C HIS A 19 48.74 22.43 26.76
N GLU A 20 48.33 23.17 27.80
CA GLU A 20 47.10 23.95 27.68
C GLU A 20 47.44 24.93 26.54
N ILE A 21 46.90 24.70 25.35
CA ILE A 21 46.93 25.74 24.30
C ILE A 21 46.24 26.93 24.96
N PRO A 22 46.94 28.06 25.19
CA PRO A 22 46.29 29.22 25.80
C PRO A 22 45.13 29.60 24.88
N PHE A 23 43.91 29.49 25.39
CA PHE A 23 42.74 30.01 24.68
C PHE A 23 42.93 31.52 24.62
N THR A 24 43.36 32.01 23.46
CA THR A 24 43.49 33.44 23.23
C THR A 24 42.09 33.99 23.04
N VAL A 25 41.65 34.84 23.96
CA VAL A 25 40.41 35.61 23.80
C VAL A 25 40.52 36.40 22.48
N GLU A 26 39.51 36.29 21.62
CA GLU A 26 39.44 37.02 20.36
C GLU A 26 38.55 38.26 20.51
N VAL A 27 38.74 39.26 19.64
CA VAL A 27 37.85 40.44 19.59
C VAL A 27 36.42 39.98 19.29
N PRO A 28 35.40 40.45 20.02
CA PRO A 28 34.03 40.03 19.75
C PRO A 28 33.57 40.50 18.37
N THR A 29 32.67 39.74 17.74
CA THR A 29 32.15 40.07 16.40
C THR A 29 30.65 39.81 16.30
N ASN A 30 30.04 40.22 15.18
CA ASN A 30 28.63 39.94 14.84
C ASN A 30 27.60 40.37 15.91
N LEU A 31 27.81 41.53 16.54
CA LEU A 31 26.82 42.12 17.45
C LEU A 31 25.58 42.59 16.66
N VAL A 32 24.43 41.94 16.88
CA VAL A 32 23.19 42.17 16.11
C VAL A 32 21.96 42.17 17.01
N TYR A 33 21.06 43.12 16.77
CA TYR A 33 19.69 43.09 17.30
C TYR A 33 18.73 42.63 16.20
N ALA A 34 17.87 41.67 16.49
CA ALA A 34 16.84 41.18 15.58
C ALA A 34 15.49 41.10 16.31
N PRO A 35 14.59 42.11 16.18
CA PRO A 35 14.69 43.27 15.28
C PRO A 35 15.68 44.35 15.75
N SER A 36 16.29 45.09 14.81
CA SER A 36 17.24 46.20 15.08
C SER A 36 16.57 47.55 15.31
N ILE A 37 15.24 47.58 15.35
CA ILE A 37 14.43 48.78 15.49
C ILE A 37 13.23 48.53 16.41
N SER A 38 12.91 49.52 17.23
CA SER A 38 11.63 49.66 17.93
C SER A 38 10.96 50.97 17.57
N SER A 39 9.64 50.95 17.47
CA SER A 39 8.82 52.16 17.32
C SER A 39 7.72 52.16 18.38
N ILE A 40 7.67 53.21 19.18
CA ILE A 40 6.74 53.37 20.30
C ILE A 40 6.09 54.76 20.29
N ILE A 41 5.10 54.97 21.15
CA ILE A 41 4.47 56.27 21.37
C ILE A 41 5.04 56.91 22.63
N LYS A 42 5.12 58.25 22.65
CA LYS A 42 5.51 59.04 23.83
C LYS A 42 4.74 58.56 25.07
N GLY A 43 5.45 58.27 26.15
CA GLY A 43 4.86 57.77 27.40
C GLY A 43 4.93 56.25 27.58
N ALA A 44 5.39 55.49 26.60
CA ALA A 44 5.61 54.05 26.74
C ALA A 44 7.04 53.75 27.22
N ALA A 45 7.18 52.96 28.28
CA ALA A 45 8.44 52.32 28.65
C ALA A 45 8.58 50.97 27.93
N GLY A 46 9.81 50.48 27.74
CA GLY A 46 10.05 49.20 27.07
C GLY A 46 11.51 48.82 26.99
N ASN A 47 11.77 47.71 26.31
CA ASN A 47 13.09 47.11 26.19
C ASN A 47 13.31 46.59 24.76
N SER A 48 14.55 46.59 24.31
CA SER A 48 14.95 45.84 23.12
C SER A 48 14.95 44.35 23.40
N VAL A 49 15.06 43.55 22.35
CA VAL A 49 15.50 42.15 22.49
C VAL A 49 16.95 42.09 22.98
N LYS A 50 17.35 40.94 23.55
CA LYS A 50 18.77 40.65 23.81
C LYS A 50 19.51 40.52 22.46
N PRO A 51 20.66 41.18 22.27
CA PRO A 51 21.42 41.03 21.04
C PRO A 51 22.13 39.67 20.95
N SER A 52 22.36 39.19 19.73
CA SER A 52 23.29 38.10 19.44
C SER A 52 24.70 38.66 19.25
N ILE A 53 25.72 37.93 19.69
CA ILE A 53 27.12 38.30 19.57
C ILE A 53 27.99 37.04 19.59
N GLU A 54 29.08 37.05 18.83
CA GLU A 54 30.18 36.10 18.98
C GLU A 54 31.18 36.70 19.97
N ASP A 55 31.26 36.16 21.19
CA ASP A 55 31.94 36.77 22.33
C ASP A 55 33.47 36.60 22.36
N GLY A 56 34.02 35.78 21.45
CA GLY A 56 35.45 35.47 21.39
C GLY A 56 35.98 34.74 22.64
N GLY A 57 35.09 34.15 23.44
CA GLY A 57 35.38 33.37 24.65
C GLY A 57 35.89 34.16 25.86
N GLY A 58 35.73 35.49 25.87
CA GLY A 58 35.99 36.36 27.03
C GLY A 58 34.72 36.88 27.70
N THR A 59 34.83 37.50 28.88
CA THR A 59 33.68 38.18 29.51
C THR A 59 33.33 39.44 28.72
N ILE A 60 32.09 39.54 28.26
CA ILE A 60 31.58 40.70 27.50
C ILE A 60 30.91 41.69 28.43
N SER A 61 31.23 42.97 28.22
CA SER A 61 30.49 44.10 28.78
C SER A 61 29.88 44.95 27.66
N PHE A 62 28.66 45.43 27.87
CA PHE A 62 27.93 46.26 26.92
C PHE A 62 27.82 47.71 27.38
N SER A 63 27.98 48.66 26.47
CA SER A 63 27.84 50.10 26.73
C SER A 63 27.18 50.84 25.57
N ILE A 64 26.57 52.00 25.87
CA ILE A 64 26.10 52.95 24.84
C ILE A 64 27.17 54.03 24.64
N THR A 65 27.63 54.20 23.40
CA THR A 65 28.81 55.03 23.08
C THR A 65 28.43 56.45 22.60
N SER A 66 27.20 56.66 22.13
CA SER A 66 26.71 57.95 21.56
C SER A 66 26.25 59.00 22.60
N GLY A 67 26.82 58.97 23.82
CA GLY A 67 26.40 59.81 24.93
C GLY A 67 25.18 59.28 25.69
N VAL A 68 24.98 59.78 26.92
CA VAL A 68 23.87 59.39 27.80
C VAL A 68 22.58 60.03 27.28
N ILE A 69 21.62 59.21 26.85
CA ILE A 69 20.26 59.67 26.52
C ILE A 69 19.41 59.50 27.77
N ASN A 70 18.96 60.61 28.38
CA ASN A 70 18.13 60.56 29.58
C ASN A 70 16.89 59.67 29.36
N GLY A 71 16.74 58.69 30.24
CA GLY A 71 15.65 57.72 30.18
C GLY A 71 15.92 56.53 29.26
N ILE A 72 17.09 56.41 28.63
CA ILE A 72 17.56 55.20 27.94
C ILE A 72 18.80 54.66 28.66
N SER A 73 18.82 53.37 28.94
CA SER A 73 19.93 52.68 29.58
C SER A 73 20.21 51.34 28.89
N ILE A 74 21.37 50.76 29.15
CA ILE A 74 21.72 49.40 28.73
C ILE A 74 22.10 48.58 29.95
N ASP A 75 21.63 47.34 30.02
CA ASP A 75 22.14 46.36 30.97
C ASP A 75 23.52 45.90 30.49
N ASN A 76 24.55 46.16 31.31
CA ASN A 76 25.95 45.97 30.92
C ASN A 76 26.36 44.51 30.71
N THR A 77 25.54 43.55 31.13
CA THR A 77 25.85 42.12 31.09
C THR A 77 25.05 41.43 29.99
N THR A 78 23.80 41.84 29.78
CA THR A 78 22.91 41.23 28.80
C THR A 78 22.86 41.98 27.47
N GLY A 79 23.26 43.26 27.46
CA GLY A 79 23.14 44.13 26.29
C GLY A 79 21.70 44.56 26.01
N VAL A 80 20.72 44.30 26.90
CA VAL A 80 19.33 44.74 26.69
C VAL A 80 19.24 46.26 26.90
N ILE A 81 18.78 46.98 25.88
CA ILE A 81 18.50 48.41 25.95
C ILE A 81 17.11 48.59 26.59
N SER A 82 17.00 49.51 27.53
CA SER A 82 15.76 49.85 28.22
C SER A 82 15.47 51.34 28.04
N TRP A 83 14.20 51.71 27.87
CA TRP A 83 13.77 53.11 27.85
C TRP A 83 12.57 53.33 28.77
N ASN A 84 12.52 54.48 29.44
CA ASN A 84 11.42 54.84 30.33
C ASN A 84 10.34 55.66 29.59
N ASN A 85 9.24 55.95 30.28
CA ASN A 85 8.10 56.69 29.73
C ASN A 85 8.34 58.21 29.58
N THR A 86 9.50 58.74 29.95
CA THR A 86 9.81 60.18 29.90
C THR A 86 10.62 60.58 28.67
N VAL A 87 11.11 59.61 27.89
CA VAL A 87 11.89 59.89 26.68
C VAL A 87 11.04 60.67 25.67
N ALA A 88 11.61 61.75 25.14
CA ALA A 88 10.91 62.68 24.25
C ALA A 88 10.60 62.06 22.88
N VAL A 89 9.73 62.72 22.11
CA VAL A 89 9.47 62.34 20.72
C VAL A 89 10.74 62.56 19.91
N GLY A 90 11.13 61.57 19.11
CA GLY A 90 12.34 61.64 18.31
C GLY A 90 12.80 60.29 17.78
N ASN A 91 13.81 60.34 16.92
CA ASN A 91 14.49 59.16 16.39
C ASN A 91 15.86 59.04 17.07
N TYR A 92 16.03 58.00 17.86
CA TYR A 92 17.24 57.74 18.63
C TYR A 92 18.07 56.65 17.94
N SER A 93 19.27 57.01 17.48
CA SER A 93 20.27 56.10 16.96
C SER A 93 21.25 55.73 18.07
N ILE A 94 21.08 54.54 18.65
CA ILE A 94 21.80 54.08 19.83
C ILE A 94 22.94 53.18 19.39
N SER A 95 24.17 53.72 19.40
CA SER A 95 25.38 52.93 19.15
C SER A 95 25.73 52.11 20.39
N VAL A 96 25.66 50.79 20.26
CA VAL A 96 26.00 49.83 21.31
C VAL A 96 27.35 49.22 21.01
N THR A 97 28.24 49.22 22.00
CA THR A 97 29.54 48.58 21.94
C THR A 97 29.56 47.39 22.89
N ALA A 98 30.10 46.27 22.43
CA ALA A 98 30.41 45.11 23.24
C ALA A 98 31.92 44.94 23.31
N THR A 99 32.46 44.78 24.52
CA THR A 99 33.89 44.79 24.81
C THR A 99 34.29 43.58 25.65
N ASN A 100 35.37 42.91 25.26
CA ASN A 100 36.12 41.97 26.10
C ASN A 100 37.59 42.40 26.20
N GLU A 101 38.43 41.58 26.85
CA GLU A 101 39.85 41.87 27.05
C GLU A 101 40.67 41.97 25.75
N ALA A 102 40.19 41.39 24.65
CA ALA A 102 40.87 41.40 23.36
C ALA A 102 40.49 42.59 22.46
N GLY A 103 39.30 43.18 22.65
CA GLY A 103 38.86 44.34 21.89
C GLY A 103 37.36 44.60 21.95
N SER A 104 36.82 45.26 20.93
CA SER A 104 35.39 45.63 20.89
C SER A 104 34.78 45.57 19.50
N THR A 105 33.47 45.36 19.45
CA THR A 105 32.64 45.52 18.26
C THR A 105 31.45 46.42 18.56
N ALA A 106 30.88 47.04 17.54
CA ALA A 106 29.77 47.96 17.70
C ALA A 106 28.67 47.73 16.68
N THR A 107 27.44 48.04 17.07
CA THR A 107 26.26 48.05 16.21
C THR A 107 25.37 49.23 16.55
N THR A 108 24.32 49.45 15.77
CA THR A 108 23.32 50.50 16.04
C THR A 108 21.94 49.90 16.24
N TYR A 109 21.23 50.38 17.26
CA TYR A 109 19.82 50.10 17.49
C TYR A 109 19.00 51.38 17.29
N GLN A 110 17.90 51.28 16.54
CA GLN A 110 17.02 52.41 16.28
C GLN A 110 15.81 52.38 17.24
N LEU A 111 15.60 53.46 18.01
CA LEU A 111 14.36 53.66 18.77
C LEU A 111 13.64 54.89 18.23
N ILE A 112 12.43 54.70 17.72
CA ILE A 112 11.56 55.78 17.23
C ILE A 112 10.46 56.02 18.27
N ILE A 113 10.39 57.23 18.81
CA ILE A 113 9.30 57.66 19.70
C ILE A 113 8.43 58.64 18.94
N ASN A 114 7.22 58.21 18.59
CA ASN A 114 6.23 59.02 17.90
C ASN A 114 5.37 59.83 18.88
N ASN A 115 4.85 60.98 18.42
CA ASN A 115 4.03 61.87 19.24
C ASN A 115 2.61 61.32 19.50
N THR A 116 2.05 60.58 18.54
CA THR A 116 0.66 60.10 18.59
C THR A 116 0.56 58.67 18.05
N ALA A 117 -0.29 57.86 18.67
CA ALA A 117 -0.70 56.58 18.10
C ALA A 117 -1.37 56.78 16.73
N THR A 118 -1.34 55.75 15.89
CA THR A 118 -2.08 55.70 14.63
C THR A 118 -3.22 54.70 14.71
N ALA A 119 -4.21 54.80 13.83
CA ALA A 119 -5.24 53.77 13.70
C ALA A 119 -4.58 52.41 13.36
N PRO A 120 -5.15 51.28 13.83
CA PRO A 120 -4.61 49.99 13.49
C PRO A 120 -4.78 49.72 11.99
N LEU A 121 -3.89 48.91 11.41
CA LEU A 121 -3.85 48.53 9.99
C LEU A 121 -3.60 47.03 9.84
N ASP A 122 -3.88 46.49 8.65
CA ASP A 122 -3.48 45.14 8.23
C ASP A 122 -3.93 44.01 9.17
N LEU A 123 -5.20 44.05 9.62
CA LEU A 123 -5.79 42.93 10.36
C LEU A 123 -5.94 41.72 9.43
N VAL A 124 -5.27 40.62 9.76
CA VAL A 124 -5.24 39.40 8.94
C VAL A 124 -5.35 38.15 9.80
N TYR A 125 -6.20 37.21 9.38
CA TYR A 125 -6.23 35.84 9.90
C TYR A 125 -5.50 34.92 8.92
N SER A 126 -4.63 34.05 9.45
CA SER A 126 -3.95 33.02 8.67
C SER A 126 -4.12 31.65 9.36
N PRO A 127 -4.93 30.74 8.81
CA PRO A 127 -5.75 30.89 7.59
C PRO A 127 -6.93 31.86 7.77
N PRO A 128 -7.45 32.48 6.68
CA PRO A 128 -8.59 33.40 6.72
C PRO A 128 -9.95 32.70 6.86
N SER A 129 -9.96 31.36 6.90
CA SER A 129 -11.18 30.56 6.96
C SER A 129 -10.98 29.23 7.68
N SER A 130 -12.09 28.58 8.02
CA SER A 130 -12.11 27.20 8.52
C SER A 130 -13.38 26.48 8.07
N THR A 131 -13.26 25.17 7.82
CA THR A 131 -14.38 24.30 7.45
C THR A 131 -14.48 23.17 8.44
N MET A 132 -15.64 23.03 9.09
CA MET A 132 -15.89 22.05 10.15
C MET A 132 -17.18 21.29 9.88
N VAL A 133 -17.30 20.10 10.45
CA VAL A 133 -18.56 19.35 10.47
C VAL A 133 -19.41 19.81 11.65
N VAL A 134 -20.72 19.92 11.44
CA VAL A 134 -21.71 20.22 12.49
C VAL A 134 -21.49 19.34 13.72
N GLY A 135 -21.57 19.92 14.93
CA GLY A 135 -21.23 19.22 16.17
C GLY A 135 -19.78 19.37 16.63
N THR A 136 -18.94 20.11 15.90
CA THR A 136 -17.52 20.31 16.25
C THR A 136 -17.24 21.73 16.74
N ALA A 137 -16.65 21.84 17.93
CA ALA A 137 -16.13 23.11 18.45
C ALA A 137 -14.72 23.41 17.91
N GLY A 138 -14.32 24.67 17.89
CA GLY A 138 -12.99 25.05 17.41
C GLY A 138 -12.68 26.54 17.58
N ASN A 139 -11.49 26.94 17.13
CA ASN A 139 -10.97 28.29 17.24
C ASN A 139 -10.17 28.69 16.00
N SER A 140 -10.14 29.99 15.70
CA SER A 140 -9.19 30.56 14.75
C SER A 140 -7.78 30.65 15.37
N ALA A 141 -6.77 30.92 14.53
CA ALA A 141 -5.50 31.44 15.01
C ALA A 141 -5.66 32.87 15.59
N ILE A 142 -4.64 33.34 16.32
CA ILE A 142 -4.50 34.75 16.71
C ILE A 142 -4.23 35.56 15.42
N PRO A 143 -5.01 36.62 15.12
CA PRO A 143 -4.77 37.44 13.95
C PRO A 143 -3.53 38.32 14.11
N SER A 144 -2.85 38.62 13.00
CA SER A 144 -1.81 39.64 12.95
C SER A 144 -2.40 41.00 12.62
N LEU A 145 -1.84 42.09 13.17
CA LEU A 145 -2.14 43.46 12.79
C LEU A 145 -0.98 44.40 13.13
N ASN A 146 -0.95 45.56 12.48
CA ASN A 146 -0.22 46.72 12.98
C ASN A 146 -1.14 47.49 13.93
N ASN A 147 -0.79 47.58 15.21
CA ASN A 147 -1.63 48.22 16.23
C ASN A 147 -1.45 49.74 16.34
N GLY A 148 -0.55 50.33 15.55
CA GLY A 148 -0.29 51.76 15.54
C GLY A 148 0.32 52.30 16.85
N GLY A 149 0.96 51.42 17.64
CA GLY A 149 1.60 51.77 18.91
C GLY A 149 0.63 51.90 20.09
N ALA A 150 -0.63 51.49 19.95
CA ALA A 150 -1.62 51.45 21.03
C ALA A 150 -2.31 50.08 21.11
N THR A 151 -2.72 49.67 22.32
CA THR A 151 -3.45 48.41 22.52
C THR A 151 -4.75 48.41 21.75
N CYS A 152 -5.02 47.32 21.04
CA CYS A 152 -6.25 47.12 20.29
C CYS A 152 -7.23 46.24 21.05
N SER A 153 -8.52 46.53 20.91
CA SER A 153 -9.62 45.65 21.28
C SER A 153 -10.27 45.07 20.02
N PHE A 154 -10.72 43.84 20.10
CA PHE A 154 -11.31 43.09 19.00
C PHE A 154 -12.80 42.86 19.22
N SER A 155 -13.58 42.94 18.14
CA SER A 155 -15.01 42.67 18.15
C SER A 155 -15.48 42.09 16.81
N ILE A 156 -16.58 41.34 16.84
CA ILE A 156 -17.32 40.99 15.64
C ILE A 156 -18.39 42.07 15.46
N THR A 157 -18.42 42.69 14.28
CA THR A 157 -19.41 43.72 13.92
C THR A 157 -20.63 43.11 13.26
N GLY A 158 -21.81 43.66 13.55
CA GLY A 158 -23.10 43.12 13.11
C GLY A 158 -23.63 42.03 14.04
N THR A 159 -24.55 41.21 13.54
CA THR A 159 -25.15 40.12 14.31
C THR A 159 -24.14 38.98 14.48
N VAL A 160 -23.83 38.61 15.72
CA VAL A 160 -23.00 37.45 16.03
C VAL A 160 -23.88 36.20 16.08
N PRO A 161 -23.65 35.18 15.24
CA PRO A 161 -24.40 33.93 15.31
C PRO A 161 -24.24 33.26 16.68
N ALA A 162 -25.32 32.66 17.17
CA ALA A 162 -25.29 31.93 18.44
C ALA A 162 -24.22 30.82 18.41
N GLY A 163 -23.43 30.73 19.48
CA GLY A 163 -22.34 29.76 19.60
C GLY A 163 -21.00 30.23 19.03
N ILE A 164 -20.93 31.43 18.41
CA ILE A 164 -19.68 32.07 17.99
C ILE A 164 -19.34 33.23 18.94
N SER A 165 -18.06 33.38 19.29
CA SER A 165 -17.55 34.48 20.12
C SER A 165 -16.16 34.90 19.68
N ILE A 166 -15.69 36.07 20.16
CA ILE A 166 -14.33 36.54 19.97
C ILE A 166 -13.74 36.96 21.32
N ASN A 167 -12.47 36.62 21.55
CA ASN A 167 -11.73 37.17 22.68
C ASN A 167 -11.36 38.63 22.37
N SER A 168 -11.85 39.57 23.17
CA SER A 168 -11.68 41.01 22.93
C SER A 168 -10.24 41.51 23.04
N THR A 169 -9.33 40.71 23.62
CA THR A 169 -7.92 41.07 23.81
C THR A 169 -7.02 40.40 22.77
N THR A 170 -7.27 39.13 22.45
CA THR A 170 -6.41 38.36 21.54
C THR A 170 -6.93 38.31 20.10
N GLY A 171 -8.20 38.63 19.87
CA GLY A 171 -8.84 38.50 18.57
C GLY A 171 -9.13 37.05 18.16
N VAL A 172 -8.91 36.04 19.00
CA VAL A 172 -9.24 34.65 18.67
C VAL A 172 -10.76 34.47 18.58
N ILE A 173 -11.23 33.99 17.43
CA ILE A 173 -12.63 33.61 17.20
C ILE A 173 -12.81 32.18 17.71
N SER A 174 -13.89 31.93 18.45
CA SER A 174 -14.24 30.61 18.98
C SER A 174 -15.65 30.24 18.55
N TRP A 175 -15.88 28.96 18.26
CA TRP A 175 -17.21 28.43 17.98
C TRP A 175 -17.46 27.13 18.75
N ASN A 176 -18.69 26.94 19.23
CA ASN A 176 -19.08 25.74 19.95
C ASN A 176 -19.65 24.65 19.00
N ASN A 177 -20.03 23.51 19.57
CA ASN A 177 -20.60 22.38 18.83
C ASN A 177 -22.08 22.55 18.41
N THR A 178 -22.73 23.66 18.76
CA THR A 178 -24.15 23.90 18.43
C THR A 178 -24.35 24.79 17.21
N VAL A 179 -23.26 25.27 16.58
CA VAL A 179 -23.35 26.08 15.37
C VAL A 179 -23.95 25.25 14.24
N ALA A 180 -25.01 25.76 13.62
CA ALA A 180 -25.74 25.08 12.56
C ALA A 180 -24.95 25.01 11.26
N VAL A 181 -25.39 24.16 10.33
CA VAL A 181 -24.84 24.07 8.98
C VAL A 181 -25.04 25.40 8.26
N GLY A 182 -23.98 25.92 7.65
CA GLY A 182 -24.01 27.21 6.97
C GLY A 182 -22.63 27.79 6.73
N VAL A 183 -22.60 28.94 6.05
CA VAL A 183 -21.40 29.74 5.84
C VAL A 183 -21.54 31.04 6.61
N TYR A 184 -20.61 31.29 7.53
CA TYR A 184 -20.59 32.45 8.42
C TYR A 184 -19.41 33.35 8.06
N ASN A 185 -19.69 34.47 7.40
CA ASN A 185 -18.69 35.50 7.10
C ASN A 185 -18.69 36.55 8.21
N LEU A 186 -17.71 36.47 9.11
CA LEU A 186 -17.60 37.29 10.31
C LEU A 186 -16.77 38.54 10.01
N ASN A 187 -17.38 39.72 10.15
CA ASN A 187 -16.68 41.00 10.01
C ASN A 187 -16.01 41.39 11.32
N ILE A 188 -14.70 41.18 11.41
CA ILE A 188 -13.91 41.46 12.60
C ILE A 188 -13.39 42.88 12.55
N GLN A 189 -13.52 43.61 13.64
CA GLN A 189 -12.95 44.95 13.82
C GLN A 189 -11.93 44.95 14.95
N ALA A 190 -10.73 45.46 14.65
CA ALA A 190 -9.74 45.84 15.64
C ALA A 190 -9.78 47.36 15.83
N SER A 191 -9.82 47.82 17.07
CA SER A 191 -9.93 49.25 17.40
C SER A 191 -8.98 49.67 18.50
N ASN A 192 -8.38 50.84 18.35
CA ASN A 192 -7.65 51.52 19.41
C ASN A 192 -8.25 52.93 19.63
N SER A 193 -7.61 53.75 20.45
CA SER A 193 -8.07 55.11 20.77
C SER A 193 -8.12 56.07 19.57
N VAL A 194 -7.46 55.73 18.46
CA VAL A 194 -7.30 56.59 17.28
C VAL A 194 -8.20 56.16 16.13
N GLY A 195 -8.42 54.86 15.95
CA GLY A 195 -9.24 54.37 14.85
C GLY A 195 -9.43 52.87 14.82
N LYS A 196 -9.81 52.37 13.64
CA LYS A 196 -10.31 51.01 13.43
C LYS A 196 -9.79 50.45 12.11
N THR A 197 -9.56 49.14 12.06
CA THR A 197 -9.39 48.35 10.84
C THR A 197 -10.29 47.12 10.89
N SER A 198 -10.57 46.52 9.74
CA SER A 198 -11.47 45.37 9.65
C SER A 198 -10.93 44.27 8.74
N ALA A 199 -11.36 43.03 9.02
CA ALA A 199 -11.08 41.85 8.23
C ALA A 199 -12.29 40.92 8.21
N VAL A 200 -12.37 40.04 7.22
CA VAL A 200 -13.42 39.01 7.17
C VAL A 200 -12.81 37.65 7.47
N TYR A 201 -13.43 36.91 8.37
CA TYR A 201 -13.11 35.49 8.61
C TYR A 201 -14.30 34.62 8.21
N SER A 202 -14.05 33.57 7.41
CA SER A 202 -15.11 32.69 6.90
C SER A 202 -15.12 31.34 7.64
N LEU A 203 -16.16 31.05 8.40
CA LEU A 203 -16.40 29.76 9.03
C LEU A 203 -17.48 29.01 8.24
N THR A 204 -17.15 27.84 7.70
CA THR A 204 -18.10 26.96 7.02
C THR A 204 -18.39 25.74 7.89
N ILE A 205 -19.66 25.53 8.24
CA ILE A 205 -20.13 24.32 8.91
C ILE A 205 -20.87 23.45 7.90
N THR A 206 -20.40 22.24 7.68
CA THR A 206 -20.98 21.26 6.76
C THR A 206 -21.69 20.14 7.51
N ASN A 207 -22.58 19.42 6.82
CA ASN A 207 -23.14 18.19 7.34
C ASN A 207 -22.05 17.11 7.47
N ALA A 208 -22.21 16.20 8.42
CA ALA A 208 -21.43 14.97 8.44
C ALA A 208 -21.70 14.17 7.17
N ALA A 209 -20.67 13.57 6.59
CA ALA A 209 -20.85 12.65 5.47
C ALA A 209 -21.73 11.48 5.92
N THR A 210 -22.85 11.27 5.24
CA THR A 210 -23.75 10.16 5.53
C THR A 210 -23.30 8.90 4.81
N VAL A 211 -23.30 7.75 5.49
CA VAL A 211 -23.14 6.46 4.82
C VAL A 211 -24.30 6.27 3.85
N LEU A 212 -23.99 5.99 2.58
CA LEU A 212 -24.97 5.69 1.55
C LEU A 212 -25.09 4.18 1.36
N ALA A 213 -26.27 3.70 0.97
CA ALA A 213 -26.45 2.31 0.59
C ALA A 213 -25.46 1.95 -0.55
N PRO A 214 -24.94 0.71 -0.58
CA PRO A 214 -23.98 0.31 -1.58
C PRO A 214 -24.55 0.36 -3.00
N SER A 215 -23.72 0.65 -3.98
CA SER A 215 -24.10 0.73 -5.40
C SER A 215 -23.10 0.03 -6.32
N SER A 216 -23.46 -0.18 -7.58
CA SER A 216 -22.56 -0.70 -8.63
C SER A 216 -21.90 -2.05 -8.29
N PHE A 217 -22.67 -2.98 -7.72
CA PHE A 217 -22.18 -4.29 -7.28
C PHE A 217 -22.19 -5.32 -8.43
N LEU A 218 -21.01 -5.76 -8.87
CA LEU A 218 -20.85 -6.62 -10.06
C LEU A 218 -19.70 -7.62 -9.90
N TYR A 219 -19.87 -8.81 -10.49
CA TYR A 219 -18.76 -9.73 -10.77
C TYR A 219 -18.34 -9.60 -12.23
N ASN A 220 -17.03 -9.66 -12.50
CA ASN A 220 -16.49 -9.71 -13.86
C ASN A 220 -15.38 -10.77 -13.94
N PRO A 221 -15.62 -11.92 -14.60
CA PRO A 221 -16.88 -12.31 -15.26
C PRO A 221 -18.02 -12.57 -14.26
N ALA A 222 -19.27 -12.36 -14.67
CA ALA A 222 -20.47 -12.63 -13.87
C ALA A 222 -20.86 -14.12 -13.82
N ASN A 223 -20.01 -15.00 -14.37
CA ASN A 223 -20.27 -16.42 -14.44
C ASN A 223 -18.96 -17.23 -14.49
N SER A 224 -19.09 -18.53 -14.24
CA SER A 224 -18.05 -19.53 -14.49
C SER A 224 -18.69 -20.81 -15.01
N SER A 225 -17.97 -21.52 -15.87
CA SER A 225 -18.39 -22.84 -16.37
C SER A 225 -17.27 -23.84 -16.14
N MET A 226 -17.51 -24.84 -15.30
CA MET A 226 -16.51 -25.79 -14.84
C MET A 226 -16.98 -27.22 -15.07
N VAL A 227 -16.04 -28.14 -15.22
CA VAL A 227 -16.34 -29.57 -15.25
C VAL A 227 -16.51 -30.09 -13.82
N GLN A 228 -17.47 -30.98 -13.60
CA GLN A 228 -17.67 -31.66 -12.32
C GLN A 228 -16.34 -32.25 -11.78
N GLY A 229 -16.08 -32.08 -10.48
CA GLY A 229 -14.81 -32.47 -9.86
C GLY A 229 -13.79 -31.33 -9.73
N THR A 230 -14.10 -30.13 -10.23
CA THR A 230 -13.19 -28.98 -10.17
C THR A 230 -13.50 -28.08 -8.98
N ILE A 231 -12.48 -27.79 -8.15
CA ILE A 231 -12.52 -26.73 -7.13
C ILE A 231 -12.24 -25.40 -7.81
N GLY A 232 -12.92 -24.32 -7.41
CA GLY A 232 -12.64 -23.01 -7.96
C GLY A 232 -13.26 -21.86 -7.17
N ASN A 233 -12.99 -20.65 -7.65
CA ASN A 233 -13.45 -19.41 -7.04
C ASN A 233 -13.87 -18.41 -8.12
N SER A 234 -14.80 -17.51 -7.78
CA SER A 234 -15.07 -16.34 -8.60
C SER A 234 -13.93 -15.31 -8.49
N ALA A 235 -13.94 -14.33 -9.40
CA ALA A 235 -13.20 -13.09 -9.17
C ALA A 235 -13.74 -12.34 -7.94
N THR A 236 -12.94 -11.41 -7.41
CA THR A 236 -13.41 -10.42 -6.42
C THR A 236 -14.40 -9.46 -7.11
N PRO A 237 -15.60 -9.25 -6.54
CA PRO A 237 -16.56 -8.33 -7.13
C PRO A 237 -16.13 -6.87 -6.96
N THR A 238 -16.61 -6.00 -7.84
CA THR A 238 -16.50 -4.55 -7.70
C THR A 238 -17.77 -4.01 -7.05
N ILE A 239 -17.63 -2.99 -6.18
CA ILE A 239 -18.74 -2.35 -5.48
C ILE A 239 -18.35 -0.93 -5.05
N ASN A 240 -19.30 0.00 -5.06
CA ASN A 240 -19.19 1.26 -4.35
C ASN A 240 -19.80 1.10 -2.96
N ALA A 241 -18.97 1.23 -1.93
CA ALA A 241 -19.35 0.96 -0.54
C ALA A 241 -20.11 2.11 0.14
N GLY A 242 -20.23 3.28 -0.51
CA GLY A 242 -20.97 4.41 0.03
C GLY A 242 -20.43 4.92 1.38
N LEU A 243 -19.11 4.88 1.57
CA LEU A 243 -18.38 5.15 2.84
C LEU A 243 -18.64 4.13 3.97
N GLY A 244 -19.46 3.10 3.75
CA GLY A 244 -19.75 2.07 4.74
C GLY A 244 -18.84 0.84 4.60
N THR A 245 -18.76 0.04 5.66
CA THR A 245 -18.15 -1.30 5.60
C THR A 245 -19.13 -2.30 4.98
N ILE A 246 -18.66 -3.10 4.02
CA ILE A 246 -19.49 -4.08 3.31
C ILE A 246 -19.35 -5.47 3.93
N THR A 247 -20.48 -6.15 4.11
CA THR A 247 -20.54 -7.59 4.37
C THR A 247 -21.26 -8.30 3.23
N TYR A 248 -20.68 -9.39 2.75
CA TYR A 248 -21.21 -10.21 1.66
C TYR A 248 -21.89 -11.49 2.18
N SER A 249 -23.00 -11.87 1.54
CA SER A 249 -23.71 -13.12 1.83
C SER A 249 -24.52 -13.56 0.60
N PHE A 250 -25.04 -14.79 0.61
CA PHE A 250 -26.05 -15.18 -0.38
C PHE A 250 -27.44 -14.76 0.07
N ALA A 251 -28.31 -14.43 -0.89
CA ALA A 251 -29.70 -14.07 -0.60
C ALA A 251 -30.49 -15.25 -0.03
N VAL A 252 -30.12 -16.46 -0.44
CA VAL A 252 -30.64 -17.76 0.00
C VAL A 252 -29.46 -18.70 0.24
N THR A 253 -29.63 -19.70 1.10
CA THR A 253 -28.59 -20.72 1.32
C THR A 253 -28.27 -21.41 -0.01
N PRO A 254 -27.00 -21.41 -0.47
CA PRO A 254 -26.64 -22.03 -1.74
C PRO A 254 -26.58 -23.56 -1.60
N ALA A 255 -26.39 -24.26 -2.72
CA ALA A 255 -26.14 -25.70 -2.70
C ALA A 255 -24.89 -26.05 -1.88
N ASN A 256 -24.89 -27.23 -1.24
CA ASN A 256 -23.76 -27.69 -0.45
C ASN A 256 -22.49 -27.73 -1.32
N GLY A 257 -21.40 -27.19 -0.79
CA GLY A 257 -20.15 -27.04 -1.52
C GLY A 257 -19.95 -25.70 -2.21
N ILE A 258 -20.93 -24.78 -2.17
CA ILE A 258 -20.76 -23.37 -2.55
C ILE A 258 -20.70 -22.51 -1.28
N SER A 259 -19.74 -21.60 -1.19
CA SER A 259 -19.57 -20.68 -0.07
C SER A 259 -19.15 -19.28 -0.55
N ILE A 260 -19.24 -18.28 0.32
CA ILE A 260 -18.79 -16.91 0.06
C ILE A 260 -17.98 -16.39 1.24
N ASN A 261 -16.88 -15.70 0.98
CA ASN A 261 -16.15 -14.97 2.02
C ASN A 261 -16.90 -13.67 2.33
N SER A 262 -17.29 -13.48 3.59
CA SER A 262 -18.13 -12.35 4.01
C SER A 262 -17.44 -10.99 3.94
N ALA A 263 -16.10 -10.94 3.88
CA ALA A 263 -15.33 -9.71 3.77
C ALA A 263 -14.92 -9.37 2.33
N THR A 264 -14.60 -10.37 1.52
CA THR A 264 -14.10 -10.16 0.15
C THR A 264 -15.15 -10.36 -0.94
N GLY A 265 -16.26 -11.03 -0.63
CA GLY A 265 -17.28 -11.39 -1.61
C GLY A 265 -16.87 -12.47 -2.60
N ILE A 266 -15.70 -13.11 -2.44
CA ILE A 266 -15.26 -14.20 -3.32
C ILE A 266 -16.14 -15.43 -3.06
N ILE A 267 -16.78 -15.92 -4.12
CA ILE A 267 -17.54 -17.17 -4.13
C ILE A 267 -16.57 -18.32 -4.35
N SER A 268 -16.74 -19.43 -3.63
CA SER A 268 -15.89 -20.63 -3.74
C SER A 268 -16.77 -21.87 -3.91
N TRP A 269 -16.34 -22.82 -4.75
CA TRP A 269 -17.02 -24.10 -4.93
C TRP A 269 -16.06 -25.28 -4.81
N ASN A 270 -16.55 -26.42 -4.30
CA ASN A 270 -15.76 -27.64 -4.14
C ASN A 270 -15.95 -28.65 -5.30
N ALA A 271 -15.11 -29.70 -5.30
CA ALA A 271 -15.12 -30.73 -6.34
C ALA A 271 -16.39 -31.60 -6.36
N ASN A 272 -17.15 -31.67 -5.26
CA ASN A 272 -18.29 -32.57 -5.11
C ASN A 272 -19.60 -31.97 -5.63
N LEU A 273 -19.56 -30.74 -6.17
CA LEU A 273 -20.74 -30.07 -6.67
C LEU A 273 -21.33 -30.84 -7.87
N ALA A 274 -22.64 -31.11 -7.83
CA ALA A 274 -23.32 -31.87 -8.87
C ALA A 274 -23.39 -31.08 -10.20
N VAL A 275 -23.52 -31.80 -11.31
CA VAL A 275 -23.79 -31.21 -12.62
C VAL A 275 -25.09 -30.43 -12.56
N GLY A 276 -25.05 -29.19 -13.04
CA GLY A 276 -26.20 -28.29 -12.98
C GLY A 276 -25.82 -26.83 -13.14
N LEU A 277 -26.86 -26.01 -13.36
CA LEU A 277 -26.74 -24.57 -13.42
C LEU A 277 -27.16 -23.97 -12.07
N TYR A 278 -26.24 -23.29 -11.41
CA TYR A 278 -26.45 -22.63 -10.12
C TYR A 278 -26.55 -21.12 -10.33
N SER A 279 -27.74 -20.56 -10.15
CA SER A 279 -27.97 -19.12 -10.16
C SER A 279 -27.92 -18.58 -8.73
N LEU A 280 -26.83 -17.89 -8.40
CA LEU A 280 -26.57 -17.36 -7.07
C LEU A 280 -26.94 -15.87 -7.03
N THR A 281 -27.83 -15.48 -6.13
CA THR A 281 -28.03 -14.06 -5.81
C THR A 281 -27.17 -13.70 -4.62
N VAL A 282 -26.23 -12.77 -4.81
CA VAL A 282 -25.31 -12.30 -3.77
C VAL A 282 -25.79 -10.96 -3.24
N LYS A 283 -25.75 -10.79 -1.92
CA LYS A 283 -26.07 -9.57 -1.18
C LYS A 283 -24.77 -8.90 -0.73
N ALA A 284 -24.67 -7.60 -0.93
CA ALA A 284 -23.71 -6.74 -0.25
C ALA A 284 -24.47 -5.74 0.63
N THR A 285 -24.10 -5.68 1.91
CA THR A 285 -24.81 -4.89 2.92
C THR A 285 -23.85 -3.96 3.64
N ASN A 286 -24.27 -2.71 3.87
CA ASN A 286 -23.68 -1.83 4.88
C ASN A 286 -24.79 -1.32 5.83
N SER A 287 -24.45 -0.43 6.76
CA SER A 287 -25.42 0.13 7.71
C SER A 287 -26.54 0.97 7.08
N ALA A 288 -26.36 1.44 5.84
CA ALA A 288 -27.33 2.27 5.13
C ALA A 288 -28.22 1.49 4.14
N GLY A 289 -27.88 0.25 3.80
CA GLY A 289 -28.73 -0.57 2.94
C GLY A 289 -28.05 -1.79 2.32
N ILE A 290 -28.73 -2.35 1.32
CA ILE A 290 -28.38 -3.60 0.65
C ILE A 290 -28.43 -3.39 -0.86
N ILE A 291 -27.49 -4.00 -1.59
CA ILE A 291 -27.57 -4.20 -3.03
C ILE A 291 -27.34 -5.67 -3.38
N ASN A 292 -28.02 -6.13 -4.42
CA ASN A 292 -27.89 -7.50 -4.90
C ASN A 292 -27.24 -7.54 -6.28
N THR A 293 -26.56 -8.64 -6.56
CA THR A 293 -26.11 -9.00 -7.91
C THR A 293 -26.29 -10.49 -8.12
N SER A 294 -26.18 -10.94 -9.37
CA SER A 294 -26.31 -12.36 -9.72
C SER A 294 -24.97 -12.90 -10.22
N TYR A 295 -24.68 -14.14 -9.86
CA TYR A 295 -23.55 -14.91 -10.35
C TYR A 295 -24.02 -16.30 -10.80
N THR A 296 -23.61 -16.72 -11.99
CA THR A 296 -24.00 -18.03 -12.53
C THR A 296 -22.82 -18.99 -12.54
N LEU A 297 -22.93 -20.11 -11.83
CA LEU A 297 -21.97 -21.21 -11.89
C LEU A 297 -22.60 -22.36 -12.67
N ASN A 298 -22.01 -22.73 -13.81
CA ASN A 298 -22.42 -23.87 -14.60
C ASN A 298 -21.45 -25.04 -14.36
N ILE A 299 -21.94 -26.13 -13.77
CA ILE A 299 -21.17 -27.36 -13.65
C ILE A 299 -21.63 -28.31 -14.75
N THR A 300 -20.75 -28.59 -15.69
CA THR A 300 -21.01 -29.53 -16.78
C THR A 300 -20.32 -30.86 -16.52
N THR A 301 -20.84 -31.93 -17.12
CA THR A 301 -20.03 -33.13 -17.35
C THR A 301 -18.93 -32.79 -18.37
N ALA A 302 -17.77 -33.44 -18.27
CA ALA A 302 -16.75 -33.38 -19.32
C ALA A 302 -17.41 -33.69 -20.67
N THR A 303 -17.38 -32.73 -21.61
CA THR A 303 -17.97 -32.91 -22.93
C THR A 303 -17.04 -33.73 -23.81
N SER A 304 -17.45 -34.95 -24.10
CA SER A 304 -17.22 -35.59 -25.39
C SER A 304 -18.43 -36.48 -25.61
N ASN A 305 -19.37 -36.05 -26.47
CA ASN A 305 -20.48 -36.79 -27.10
C ASN A 305 -21.08 -38.04 -26.39
N GLY A 306 -21.14 -38.07 -25.06
CA GLY A 306 -21.32 -39.30 -24.28
C GLY A 306 -20.12 -40.26 -24.27
N GLN A 307 -19.15 -40.15 -25.19
CA GLN A 307 -18.02 -41.07 -25.40
C GLN A 307 -16.65 -40.40 -25.17
N VAL A 308 -15.82 -40.98 -24.29
CA VAL A 308 -14.44 -40.55 -23.99
C VAL A 308 -13.54 -40.67 -25.23
N CYS A 309 -12.79 -39.60 -25.49
CA CYS A 309 -11.81 -39.59 -26.56
C CYS A 309 -10.45 -40.10 -26.09
N PHE A 310 -10.01 -41.23 -26.64
CA PHE A 310 -8.72 -41.82 -26.28
C PHE A 310 -7.57 -40.86 -26.58
N SER A 311 -7.52 -40.27 -27.78
CA SER A 311 -6.38 -39.46 -28.22
C SER A 311 -6.15 -38.19 -27.38
N SER A 312 -7.21 -37.57 -26.85
CA SER A 312 -7.13 -36.30 -26.12
C SER A 312 -7.38 -36.40 -24.62
N GLU A 313 -8.03 -37.46 -24.13
CA GLU A 313 -8.44 -37.57 -22.72
C GLU A 313 -7.75 -38.72 -21.98
N VAL A 314 -7.38 -39.81 -22.66
CA VAL A 314 -6.81 -41.01 -22.00
C VAL A 314 -5.31 -41.14 -22.26
N LEU A 315 -4.90 -41.05 -23.53
CA LEU A 315 -3.50 -41.20 -23.93
C LEU A 315 -2.58 -40.21 -23.18
N PRO A 316 -2.93 -38.90 -23.06
CA PRO A 316 -2.09 -37.97 -22.32
C PRO A 316 -1.90 -38.33 -20.84
N LEU A 317 -2.90 -38.97 -20.19
CA LEU A 317 -2.80 -39.39 -18.80
C LEU A 317 -1.79 -40.53 -18.64
N PHE A 318 -1.87 -41.57 -19.47
CA PHE A 318 -0.89 -42.66 -19.45
C PHE A 318 0.51 -42.16 -19.83
N GLN A 319 0.59 -41.24 -20.77
CA GLN A 319 1.86 -40.65 -21.19
C GLN A 319 2.49 -39.78 -20.10
N SER A 320 1.70 -38.92 -19.46
CA SER A 320 2.19 -38.00 -18.44
C SER A 320 2.53 -38.72 -17.14
N TYR A 321 1.69 -39.66 -16.68
CA TYR A 321 1.84 -40.29 -15.35
C TYR A 321 2.58 -41.63 -15.38
N CYS A 322 2.67 -42.32 -16.52
CA CYS A 322 3.22 -43.68 -16.58
C CYS A 322 4.39 -43.82 -17.57
N ALA A 323 4.29 -43.24 -18.77
CA ALA A 323 5.27 -43.39 -19.84
C ALA A 323 6.48 -42.45 -19.71
N GLN A 324 7.01 -42.32 -18.50
CA GLN A 324 8.18 -41.50 -18.20
C GLN A 324 9.49 -42.28 -18.33
N SER A 325 10.61 -41.56 -18.42
CA SER A 325 11.94 -42.17 -18.36
C SER A 325 12.16 -42.88 -17.03
N GLY A 326 12.60 -44.14 -17.11
CA GLY A 326 12.78 -45.02 -15.95
C GLY A 326 11.48 -45.63 -15.42
N CYS A 327 10.35 -45.41 -16.10
CA CYS A 327 9.04 -45.97 -15.76
C CYS A 327 8.52 -46.87 -16.89
N HIS A 328 7.49 -46.49 -17.65
CA HIS A 328 6.85 -47.37 -18.64
C HIS A 328 6.88 -46.80 -20.07
N ASN A 329 8.05 -46.32 -20.51
CA ASN A 329 8.25 -45.77 -21.86
C ASN A 329 8.95 -46.76 -22.83
N SER A 330 9.07 -46.39 -24.10
CA SER A 330 9.73 -47.21 -25.14
C SER A 330 11.25 -47.35 -25.02
N VAL A 331 11.91 -46.69 -24.06
CA VAL A 331 13.38 -46.67 -23.94
C VAL A 331 13.86 -47.38 -22.66
N SER A 332 13.37 -46.96 -21.51
CA SER A 332 13.86 -47.33 -20.17
C SER A 332 12.78 -48.03 -19.30
N ARG A 333 11.85 -48.76 -19.96
CA ARG A 333 10.74 -49.51 -19.33
C ARG A 333 11.16 -50.41 -18.17
N LYS A 334 10.44 -50.30 -17.06
CA LYS A 334 10.39 -51.26 -15.96
C LYS A 334 9.42 -52.38 -16.28
N GLU A 335 9.77 -53.59 -15.84
CA GLU A 335 8.96 -54.80 -15.97
C GLU A 335 8.54 -55.14 -17.40
N GLY A 336 9.25 -54.62 -18.41
CA GLY A 336 8.90 -54.78 -19.82
C GLY A 336 7.60 -54.08 -20.24
N VAL A 337 6.99 -53.27 -19.37
CA VAL A 337 5.71 -52.60 -19.62
C VAL A 337 5.92 -51.27 -20.34
N ILE A 338 5.12 -51.03 -21.39
CA ILE A 338 5.09 -49.77 -22.15
C ILE A 338 3.65 -49.24 -22.13
N THR A 339 3.47 -47.92 -21.96
CA THR A 339 2.15 -47.27 -21.92
C THR A 339 2.10 -45.97 -22.73
N ASP A 340 2.90 -45.86 -23.79
CA ASP A 340 3.08 -44.63 -24.58
C ASP A 340 2.11 -44.48 -25.78
N SER A 341 1.33 -45.53 -26.07
CA SER A 341 0.46 -45.61 -27.25
C SER A 341 -0.74 -46.51 -26.98
N TYR A 342 -1.78 -46.39 -27.81
CA TYR A 342 -2.99 -47.23 -27.73
C TYR A 342 -2.65 -48.72 -27.66
N ALA A 343 -1.86 -49.20 -28.61
CA ALA A 343 -1.51 -50.62 -28.71
C ALA A 343 -0.78 -51.14 -27.45
N ASN A 344 0.06 -50.30 -26.84
CA ASN A 344 0.79 -50.65 -25.63
C ASN A 344 -0.08 -50.57 -24.37
N ILE A 345 -0.94 -49.57 -24.27
CA ILE A 345 -1.92 -49.44 -23.17
C ILE A 345 -2.89 -50.61 -23.16
N MET A 346 -3.39 -51.02 -24.34
CA MET A 346 -4.33 -52.14 -24.46
C MET A 346 -3.78 -53.49 -23.99
N LYS A 347 -2.45 -53.66 -23.86
CA LYS A 347 -1.85 -54.89 -23.29
C LYS A 347 -2.23 -55.13 -21.83
N GLY A 348 -2.61 -54.08 -21.09
CA GLY A 348 -3.07 -54.19 -19.70
C GLY A 348 -4.51 -53.75 -19.47
N ILE A 349 -5.26 -53.51 -20.54
CA ILE A 349 -6.66 -53.09 -20.49
C ILE A 349 -7.55 -54.15 -21.15
N SER A 350 -8.62 -54.53 -20.45
CA SER A 350 -9.68 -55.39 -20.97
C SER A 350 -10.92 -54.54 -21.24
N ALA A 351 -11.26 -54.37 -22.52
CA ALA A 351 -12.44 -53.60 -22.94
C ALA A 351 -13.72 -54.06 -22.21
N ASN A 352 -14.53 -53.09 -21.77
CA ASN A 352 -15.76 -53.26 -20.98
C ASN A 352 -15.56 -53.91 -19.59
N LYS A 353 -14.31 -54.13 -19.15
CA LYS A 353 -13.99 -54.84 -17.90
C LYS A 353 -12.95 -54.06 -17.09
N PRO A 354 -13.31 -52.91 -16.46
CA PRO A 354 -12.35 -52.10 -15.69
C PRO A 354 -11.71 -52.90 -14.56
N ASN A 355 -12.49 -53.69 -13.81
CA ASN A 355 -11.99 -54.48 -12.68
C ASN A 355 -11.08 -55.66 -13.10
N SER A 356 -11.10 -56.04 -14.39
CA SER A 356 -10.18 -57.05 -14.95
C SER A 356 -9.02 -56.40 -15.73
N SER A 357 -8.98 -55.07 -15.81
CA SER A 357 -7.93 -54.33 -16.52
C SER A 357 -6.76 -54.09 -15.56
N LYS A 358 -5.67 -54.86 -15.72
CA LYS A 358 -4.48 -54.79 -14.86
C LYS A 358 -3.97 -53.37 -14.62
N TYR A 359 -3.92 -52.53 -15.66
CA TYR A 359 -3.44 -51.17 -15.50
C TYR A 359 -4.41 -50.29 -14.69
N TYR A 360 -5.72 -50.46 -14.89
CA TYR A 360 -6.71 -49.72 -14.11
C TYR A 360 -6.70 -50.12 -12.63
N THR A 361 -6.54 -51.41 -12.33
CA THR A 361 -6.53 -51.90 -10.95
C THR A 361 -5.31 -51.43 -10.16
N VAL A 362 -4.11 -51.40 -10.77
CA VAL A 362 -2.90 -50.87 -10.10
C VAL A 362 -2.91 -49.35 -9.95
N ILE A 363 -3.65 -48.63 -10.80
CA ILE A 363 -3.88 -47.18 -10.64
C ILE A 363 -4.84 -46.94 -9.47
N THR A 364 -5.97 -47.63 -9.45
CA THR A 364 -7.03 -47.42 -8.44
C THR A 364 -6.67 -47.89 -7.05
N ASN A 365 -5.85 -48.95 -6.91
CA ASN A 365 -5.35 -49.40 -5.61
C ASN A 365 -4.14 -48.59 -5.11
N GLY A 366 -3.72 -47.56 -5.86
CA GLY A 366 -2.64 -46.65 -5.48
C GLY A 366 -1.23 -47.16 -5.68
N SER A 367 -1.04 -48.36 -6.24
CA SER A 367 0.29 -48.93 -6.52
C SER A 367 1.05 -48.14 -7.58
N MET A 368 0.33 -47.60 -8.58
CA MET A 368 0.88 -46.83 -9.68
C MET A 368 0.16 -45.47 -9.84
N PRO A 369 0.88 -44.37 -10.11
CA PRO A 369 2.35 -44.23 -10.03
C PRO A 369 2.91 -44.57 -8.63
N PRO A 370 4.19 -44.90 -8.42
CA PRO A 370 4.71 -45.31 -7.11
C PRO A 370 4.64 -44.20 -6.05
N ASN A 371 4.89 -44.55 -4.78
CA ASN A 371 4.91 -43.57 -3.69
C ASN A 371 5.97 -42.48 -3.94
N GLY A 372 5.58 -41.22 -3.71
CA GLY A 372 6.41 -40.05 -4.02
C GLY A 372 6.24 -39.50 -5.44
N SER A 373 5.55 -40.21 -6.34
CA SER A 373 5.15 -39.69 -7.65
C SER A 373 3.77 -39.04 -7.60
N ALA A 374 3.51 -38.11 -8.53
CA ALA A 374 2.18 -37.53 -8.70
C ALA A 374 1.18 -38.63 -9.07
N LYS A 375 0.03 -38.65 -8.39
CA LYS A 375 -1.04 -39.62 -8.65
C LYS A 375 -2.11 -38.98 -9.52
N LEU A 376 -2.81 -39.80 -10.31
CA LEU A 376 -3.99 -39.33 -11.02
C LEU A 376 -5.08 -38.94 -10.01
N SER A 377 -5.81 -37.87 -10.30
CA SER A 377 -6.98 -37.48 -9.51
C SER A 377 -8.13 -38.47 -9.71
N THR A 378 -9.09 -38.49 -8.77
CA THR A 378 -10.31 -39.31 -8.90
C THR A 378 -11.03 -39.06 -10.23
N VAL A 379 -11.06 -37.81 -10.69
CA VAL A 379 -11.69 -37.43 -11.97
C VAL A 379 -10.96 -38.07 -13.16
N GLN A 380 -9.62 -38.01 -13.16
CA GLN A 380 -8.81 -38.63 -14.22
C GLN A 380 -8.95 -40.16 -14.24
N VAL A 381 -9.02 -40.77 -13.06
CA VAL A 381 -9.28 -42.21 -12.92
C VAL A 381 -10.67 -42.59 -13.46
N GLU A 382 -11.70 -41.76 -13.22
CA GLU A 382 -13.04 -41.98 -13.77
C GLU A 382 -13.09 -41.80 -15.30
N ILE A 383 -12.29 -40.90 -15.88
CA ILE A 383 -12.12 -40.81 -17.36
C ILE A 383 -11.59 -42.13 -17.92
N ILE A 384 -10.54 -42.69 -17.32
CA ILE A 384 -9.97 -43.99 -17.75
C ILE A 384 -11.01 -45.10 -17.59
N LYS A 385 -11.73 -45.15 -16.47
CA LYS A 385 -12.79 -46.14 -16.22
C LYS A 385 -13.89 -46.07 -17.26
N LYS A 386 -14.37 -44.85 -17.56
CA LYS A 386 -15.41 -44.59 -18.54
C LYS A 386 -14.98 -45.03 -19.93
N TRP A 387 -13.77 -44.68 -20.35
CA TRP A 387 -13.21 -45.17 -21.63
C TRP A 387 -13.15 -46.70 -21.70
N ILE A 388 -12.75 -47.38 -20.62
CA ILE A 388 -12.75 -48.86 -20.58
C ILE A 388 -14.18 -49.40 -20.73
N ASN A 389 -15.15 -48.82 -20.02
CA ASN A 389 -16.56 -49.19 -20.08
C ASN A 389 -17.19 -48.95 -21.45
N GLU A 390 -16.68 -48.00 -22.24
CA GLU A 390 -17.10 -47.73 -23.62
C GLU A 390 -16.44 -48.64 -24.66
N GLY A 391 -15.76 -49.69 -24.20
CA GLY A 391 -15.08 -50.67 -25.03
C GLY A 391 -13.63 -50.33 -25.35
N ALA A 392 -13.03 -49.38 -24.63
CA ALA A 392 -11.61 -49.01 -24.73
C ALA A 392 -11.17 -48.70 -26.18
N LYS A 393 -12.00 -47.99 -26.96
CA LYS A 393 -11.77 -47.74 -28.39
C LYS A 393 -10.62 -46.76 -28.63
N ASN A 394 -9.89 -46.92 -29.74
CA ASN A 394 -8.87 -45.98 -30.21
C ASN A 394 -9.54 -44.79 -30.92
N THR A 395 -10.24 -43.95 -30.17
CA THR A 395 -10.94 -42.79 -30.73
C THR A 395 -9.97 -41.64 -30.97
N THR A 396 -9.96 -41.15 -32.21
CA THR A 396 -9.34 -39.88 -32.60
C THR A 396 -10.45 -38.86 -32.77
N CYS A 397 -10.44 -37.82 -31.95
CA CYS A 397 -11.45 -36.77 -32.01
C CYS A 397 -10.78 -35.46 -32.39
N ALA A 398 -11.56 -34.56 -33.01
CA ALA A 398 -11.20 -33.16 -33.02
C ALA A 398 -10.96 -32.77 -31.56
N SER A 399 -9.74 -32.30 -31.25
CA SER A 399 -9.32 -31.96 -29.90
C SER A 399 -10.44 -31.17 -29.22
N ALA A 400 -10.80 -31.53 -27.98
CA ALA A 400 -11.74 -30.75 -27.18
C ALA A 400 -11.38 -29.28 -27.35
N VAL A 401 -12.34 -28.47 -27.82
CA VAL A 401 -12.11 -27.11 -28.32
C VAL A 401 -11.23 -26.38 -27.32
N CYS A 402 -9.96 -26.19 -27.68
CA CYS A 402 -9.06 -25.44 -26.86
C CYS A 402 -9.51 -23.98 -26.93
N ASP A 403 -10.01 -23.49 -25.81
CA ASP A 403 -10.46 -22.12 -25.70
C ASP A 403 -9.29 -21.23 -25.27
N SER A 404 -8.66 -20.60 -26.25
CA SER A 404 -7.52 -19.70 -26.02
C SER A 404 -7.90 -18.38 -25.32
N THR A 405 -9.18 -18.20 -24.95
CA THR A 405 -9.64 -17.10 -24.08
C THR A 405 -9.55 -17.46 -22.60
N GLN A 406 -9.48 -18.75 -22.27
CA GLN A 406 -9.29 -19.24 -20.89
C GLN A 406 -7.80 -19.13 -20.52
N ILE A 407 -7.39 -17.95 -20.06
CA ILE A 407 -5.99 -17.59 -19.85
C ILE A 407 -5.63 -17.40 -18.38
N THR A 408 -6.38 -17.97 -17.43
CA THR A 408 -6.03 -17.94 -15.99
C THR A 408 -5.76 -19.34 -15.45
N TYR A 409 -5.02 -19.43 -14.33
CA TYR A 409 -4.63 -20.71 -13.76
C TYR A 409 -5.85 -21.59 -13.43
N ASN A 410 -6.81 -21.03 -12.72
CA ASN A 410 -8.04 -21.70 -12.30
C ASN A 410 -9.04 -21.89 -13.45
N ASN A 411 -8.87 -21.14 -14.54
CA ASN A 411 -9.76 -21.17 -15.69
C ASN A 411 -8.99 -21.64 -16.94
N GLY A 412 -8.82 -22.97 -17.04
CA GLY A 412 -8.24 -23.68 -18.19
C GLY A 412 -6.84 -24.25 -17.98
N LEU A 413 -5.93 -23.50 -17.37
CA LEU A 413 -4.51 -23.88 -17.33
C LEU A 413 -4.21 -25.01 -16.33
N SER A 414 -4.84 -25.03 -15.16
CA SER A 414 -4.68 -26.09 -14.15
C SER A 414 -5.07 -27.46 -14.71
N GLN A 415 -6.17 -27.53 -15.48
CA GLN A 415 -6.59 -28.75 -16.17
C GLN A 415 -5.60 -29.15 -17.26
N LEU A 416 -5.10 -28.19 -18.04
CA LEU A 416 -4.12 -28.44 -19.08
C LEU A 416 -2.82 -29.03 -18.48
N PHE A 417 -2.34 -28.46 -17.37
CA PHE A 417 -1.19 -28.97 -16.63
C PHE A 417 -1.48 -30.33 -16.00
N ALA A 418 -2.67 -30.53 -15.40
CA ALA A 418 -3.07 -31.81 -14.84
C ALA A 418 -3.03 -32.95 -15.87
N THR A 419 -3.45 -32.68 -17.10
CA THR A 419 -3.50 -33.65 -18.19
C THR A 419 -2.13 -33.93 -18.82
N ASN A 420 -1.29 -32.90 -19.01
CA ASN A 420 -0.09 -33.01 -19.85
C ASN A 420 1.23 -32.93 -19.08
N CYS A 421 1.24 -32.37 -17.87
CA CYS A 421 2.47 -31.97 -17.19
C CYS A 421 2.63 -32.59 -15.80
N ASN A 422 1.53 -32.68 -15.04
CA ASN A 422 1.57 -32.97 -13.61
C ASN A 422 2.03 -34.39 -13.28
N GLY A 423 2.06 -35.32 -14.24
CA GLY A 423 2.70 -36.61 -13.97
C GLY A 423 4.18 -36.48 -13.58
N CYS A 424 4.92 -35.51 -14.17
CA CYS A 424 6.31 -35.21 -13.82
C CYS A 424 6.44 -33.98 -12.90
N HIS A 425 5.49 -33.04 -13.02
CA HIS A 425 5.53 -31.71 -12.41
C HIS A 425 4.43 -31.50 -11.35
N GLY A 426 3.80 -32.56 -10.85
CA GLY A 426 2.63 -32.45 -9.96
C GLY A 426 2.95 -32.52 -8.47
N VAL A 427 4.15 -32.95 -8.11
CA VAL A 427 4.60 -33.07 -6.70
C VAL A 427 6.05 -32.60 -6.59
N ALA A 428 6.39 -31.98 -5.46
CA ALA A 428 7.74 -31.47 -5.22
C ALA A 428 8.76 -32.63 -5.05
N PRO A 429 10.02 -32.45 -5.52
CA PRO A 429 10.55 -31.25 -6.17
C PRO A 429 10.09 -31.10 -7.63
N GLY A 430 9.55 -32.14 -8.24
CA GLY A 430 9.17 -32.17 -9.66
C GLY A 430 10.39 -32.23 -10.58
N ALA A 431 10.19 -32.68 -11.82
CA ALA A 431 11.28 -32.71 -12.79
C ALA A 431 11.83 -31.30 -13.04
N GLY A 432 13.15 -31.12 -12.93
CA GLY A 432 13.80 -29.81 -13.09
C GLY A 432 13.45 -28.77 -12.02
N ASN A 433 12.97 -29.22 -10.83
CA ASN A 433 12.48 -28.36 -9.75
C ASN A 433 11.24 -27.51 -10.13
N VAL A 434 10.40 -28.03 -11.03
CA VAL A 434 9.18 -27.38 -11.50
C VAL A 434 7.96 -28.13 -10.99
N VAL A 435 7.08 -27.40 -10.29
CA VAL A 435 5.76 -27.88 -9.83
C VAL A 435 4.66 -27.00 -10.43
N LEU A 436 3.64 -27.63 -11.01
CA LEU A 436 2.56 -26.99 -11.77
C LEU A 436 1.16 -27.33 -11.24
N SER A 437 1.07 -28.14 -10.19
CA SER A 437 -0.20 -28.59 -9.57
C SER A 437 -0.86 -27.55 -8.66
N ASP A 438 -0.14 -26.50 -8.26
CA ASP A 438 -0.69 -25.36 -7.54
C ASP A 438 -0.32 -24.02 -8.23
N TYR A 439 -1.15 -23.00 -8.00
CA TYR A 439 -0.99 -21.69 -8.63
C TYR A 439 0.35 -21.02 -8.30
N ALA A 440 0.78 -21.06 -7.04
CA ALA A 440 1.96 -20.32 -6.60
C ALA A 440 3.22 -20.87 -7.26
N SER A 441 3.39 -22.20 -7.24
CA SER A 441 4.50 -22.88 -7.90
C SER A 441 4.44 -22.73 -9.43
N ALA A 442 3.25 -22.87 -10.03
CA ALA A 442 3.09 -22.70 -11.46
C ALA A 442 3.45 -21.29 -11.91
N LYS A 443 2.97 -20.26 -11.19
CA LYS A 443 3.31 -18.86 -11.43
C LYS A 443 4.82 -18.63 -11.30
N ALA A 444 5.44 -19.16 -10.25
CA ALA A 444 6.88 -19.05 -10.05
C ALA A 444 7.64 -19.66 -11.24
N ALA A 445 7.24 -20.83 -11.74
CA ALA A 445 7.83 -21.44 -12.94
C ALA A 445 7.59 -20.59 -14.20
N GLY A 446 6.36 -20.11 -14.42
CA GLY A 446 6.00 -19.29 -15.58
C GLY A 446 6.75 -17.96 -15.64
N ILE A 447 7.03 -17.34 -14.50
CA ILE A 447 7.76 -16.07 -14.40
C ILE A 447 9.28 -16.30 -14.41
N ASN A 448 9.79 -17.11 -13.48
CA ASN A 448 11.24 -17.25 -13.26
C ASN A 448 11.93 -18.06 -14.36
N MET A 449 11.19 -18.94 -15.04
CA MET A 449 11.73 -19.83 -16.07
C MET A 449 11.10 -19.57 -17.45
N LYS A 450 10.50 -18.39 -17.67
CA LYS A 450 9.71 -18.04 -18.87
C LYS A 450 10.31 -18.55 -20.18
N THR A 451 11.57 -18.21 -20.47
CA THR A 451 12.24 -18.61 -21.73
C THR A 451 12.39 -20.13 -21.86
N ASN A 452 12.80 -20.80 -20.77
CA ASN A 452 12.97 -22.25 -20.76
C ASN A 452 11.62 -22.98 -20.83
N PHE A 453 10.60 -22.46 -20.15
CA PHE A 453 9.25 -23.00 -20.18
C PHE A 453 8.68 -22.92 -21.60
N LEU A 454 8.71 -21.72 -22.20
CA LEU A 454 8.16 -21.49 -23.53
C LEU A 454 8.91 -22.29 -24.60
N SER A 455 10.24 -22.39 -24.53
CA SER A 455 11.00 -23.23 -25.48
C SER A 455 10.73 -24.71 -25.30
N ALA A 456 10.57 -25.21 -24.07
CA ALA A 456 10.23 -26.60 -23.79
C ALA A 456 8.88 -26.99 -24.41
N ILE A 457 7.81 -26.20 -24.18
CA ILE A 457 6.47 -26.50 -24.72
C ILE A 457 6.35 -26.27 -26.23
N ASN A 458 7.19 -25.39 -26.79
CA ASN A 458 7.24 -25.15 -28.23
C ASN A 458 8.11 -26.18 -28.98
N PHE A 459 8.78 -27.08 -28.28
CA PHE A 459 9.76 -28.02 -28.84
C PHE A 459 10.93 -27.31 -29.54
N THR A 460 11.32 -26.15 -29.02
CA THR A 460 12.43 -25.34 -29.53
C THR A 460 13.59 -25.25 -28.53
N ALA A 461 13.62 -26.13 -27.51
CA ALA A 461 14.73 -26.17 -26.57
C ALA A 461 16.03 -26.63 -27.26
N THR A 462 17.16 -26.10 -26.81
CA THR A 462 18.49 -26.41 -27.36
C THR A 462 18.87 -27.89 -27.24
N THR A 463 18.32 -28.58 -26.25
CA THR A 463 18.47 -30.02 -26.07
C THR A 463 17.11 -30.69 -26.23
N ALA A 464 17.00 -31.65 -27.15
CA ALA A 464 15.74 -32.35 -27.42
C ALA A 464 15.12 -33.01 -26.17
N SER A 465 15.95 -33.46 -25.22
CA SER A 465 15.48 -34.03 -23.94
C SER A 465 14.81 -33.02 -23.00
N LYS A 466 14.91 -31.71 -23.30
CA LYS A 466 14.22 -30.62 -22.57
C LYS A 466 12.90 -30.22 -23.23
N ASN A 467 12.55 -30.80 -24.38
CA ASN A 467 11.23 -30.59 -24.98
C ASN A 467 10.17 -31.32 -24.15
N MET A 468 9.09 -30.62 -23.81
CA MET A 468 8.05 -31.11 -22.90
C MET A 468 6.66 -30.89 -23.50
N PRO A 469 5.70 -31.82 -23.32
CA PRO A 469 5.87 -33.12 -22.66
C PRO A 469 6.75 -34.10 -23.45
N PRO A 470 7.50 -35.01 -22.79
CA PRO A 470 8.34 -36.01 -23.47
C PRO A 470 7.57 -36.95 -24.41
N SER A 471 6.26 -37.05 -24.19
CA SER A 471 5.35 -37.91 -24.95
C SER A 471 4.89 -37.33 -26.28
N GLY A 472 5.23 -36.07 -26.56
CA GLY A 472 4.84 -35.38 -27.79
C GLY A 472 4.39 -33.95 -27.53
N LYS A 473 4.52 -33.11 -28.55
CA LYS A 473 4.15 -31.69 -28.46
C LYS A 473 2.64 -31.56 -28.29
N MET A 474 2.23 -30.71 -27.34
CA MET A 474 0.82 -30.31 -27.21
C MET A 474 0.32 -29.63 -28.50
N SER A 475 -1.00 -29.55 -28.68
CA SER A 475 -1.55 -28.84 -29.84
C SER A 475 -1.12 -27.36 -29.87
N SER A 476 -1.07 -26.77 -31.06
CA SER A 476 -0.72 -25.35 -31.25
C SER A 476 -1.60 -24.42 -30.39
N CYS A 477 -2.89 -24.74 -30.26
CA CYS A 477 -3.79 -23.97 -29.41
C CYS A 477 -3.44 -24.07 -27.92
N GLN A 478 -3.16 -25.27 -27.40
CA GLN A 478 -2.79 -25.45 -25.98
C GLN A 478 -1.47 -24.71 -25.68
N VAL A 479 -0.50 -24.79 -26.59
CA VAL A 479 0.75 -24.03 -26.48
C VAL A 479 0.46 -22.52 -26.47
N ALA A 480 -0.44 -22.03 -27.33
CA ALA A 480 -0.86 -20.63 -27.35
C ALA A 480 -1.56 -20.20 -26.06
N GLN A 481 -2.38 -21.06 -25.45
CA GLN A 481 -3.05 -20.81 -24.18
C GLN A 481 -2.04 -20.63 -23.03
N VAL A 482 -1.07 -21.55 -22.89
CA VAL A 482 0.02 -21.43 -21.90
C VAL A 482 0.87 -20.19 -22.17
N THR A 483 1.19 -19.92 -23.44
CA THR A 483 1.97 -18.75 -23.83
C THR A 483 1.26 -17.45 -23.46
N LYS A 484 -0.05 -17.34 -23.70
CA LYS A 484 -0.86 -16.19 -23.29
C LYS A 484 -0.88 -16.04 -21.77
N TRP A 485 -1.12 -17.12 -21.02
CA TRP A 485 -1.10 -17.08 -19.55
C TRP A 485 0.24 -16.55 -19.01
N ILE A 486 1.36 -17.07 -19.50
CA ILE A 486 2.71 -16.61 -19.12
C ILE A 486 2.95 -15.15 -19.51
N ASN A 487 2.57 -14.76 -20.73
CA ASN A 487 2.77 -13.39 -21.22
C ASN A 487 1.91 -12.35 -20.51
N ASN A 488 0.76 -12.74 -19.95
CA ASN A 488 -0.11 -11.88 -19.16
C ASN A 488 0.21 -11.90 -17.65
N GLY A 489 1.41 -12.35 -17.27
CA GLY A 489 1.85 -12.31 -15.86
C GLY A 489 1.30 -13.44 -14.99
N CYS A 490 0.87 -14.55 -15.61
CA CYS A 490 0.34 -15.73 -14.93
C CYS A 490 -0.87 -15.40 -14.01
N PRO A 491 -1.98 -14.87 -14.56
CA PRO A 491 -3.16 -14.56 -13.75
C PRO A 491 -3.75 -15.84 -13.14
N GLN A 492 -4.29 -15.72 -11.93
CA GLN A 492 -4.88 -16.84 -11.19
C GLN A 492 -6.23 -17.24 -11.74
#